data_AF-A0A0C3PND9-F1
#
_entry.id   AF-A0A0C3PND9-F1
#
_cell.length_a   1.000
_cell.length_b   1.000
_cell.length_c   1.000
_cell.angle_alpha   90.00
_cell.angle_beta   90.00
_cell.angle_gamma   90.00
#
_symmetry.space_group_name_H-M   'P 1'
#
loop_
_entity.id
_entity.type
_entity.pdbx_description
1 polymer ?
#
loop_
_entity_poly.entity_id
_entity_poly.type
_entity_poly.pdbx_seq_one_letter_code
_entity_poly.pdbx_strand_id
1 'polypeptide(L)'
;MLPRRQAQKIPSGMLAAMRESNQAILQNMEEDFVRLTLADLRASSIIPADAIIPSATSGDDGNLKDSHSPLYEKFLKHTSATRVDTNTYMTEVIRAAHPGSAVVATRDFNLNVFNLPGARIRQLPKTEMDSHLYFLEPAKRGSSGGLGASITFGCCSVEWASKKFLMYIIQFMESPYFPTTQFFYVHEDELAINEMLVAVGNFATELHEEIPVYAHGWWEHDHQLWLDVQKANWDD
;
A
#
# COMPACT_ATOMS: atom_id res chain seq x y z
N MET A 1 47.83 23.06 -20.76
CA MET A 1 48.64 22.01 -20.09
C MET A 1 48.56 22.23 -18.58
N LEU A 2 47.87 21.34 -17.86
CA LEU A 2 47.91 21.25 -16.39
C LEU A 2 48.45 19.86 -16.01
N PRO A 3 49.28 19.73 -14.96
CA PRO A 3 50.16 18.59 -14.79
C PRO A 3 49.43 17.37 -14.23
N ARG A 4 49.80 16.18 -14.74
CA ARG A 4 49.38 14.87 -14.21
C ARG A 4 49.90 14.72 -12.77
N ARG A 5 48.98 14.61 -11.80
CA ARG A 5 49.32 14.16 -10.43
C ARG A 5 49.77 12.71 -10.48
N GLN A 6 51.00 12.43 -10.04
CA GLN A 6 51.49 11.08 -9.82
C GLN A 6 50.65 10.41 -8.71
N ALA A 7 50.06 9.26 -9.01
CA ALA A 7 49.37 8.44 -8.04
C ALA A 7 50.40 7.83 -7.07
N GLN A 8 50.26 8.18 -5.79
CA GLN A 8 51.11 7.69 -4.72
C GLN A 8 50.84 6.19 -4.53
N LYS A 9 51.86 5.36 -4.76
CA LYS A 9 51.75 3.90 -4.65
C LYS A 9 51.58 3.52 -3.18
N ILE A 10 50.44 2.92 -2.85
CA ILE A 10 50.13 2.47 -1.48
C ILE A 10 51.17 1.42 -1.05
N PRO A 11 51.81 1.56 0.13
CA PRO A 11 52.79 0.59 0.63
C PRO A 11 52.17 -0.80 0.75
N SER A 12 52.89 -1.83 0.31
CA SER A 12 52.41 -3.22 0.27
C SER A 12 51.90 -3.76 1.62
N GLY A 13 52.46 -3.27 2.74
CA GLY A 13 51.97 -3.61 4.09
C GLY A 13 50.59 -3.04 4.42
N MET A 14 50.22 -1.88 3.85
CA MET A 14 48.92 -1.27 4.05
C MET A 14 47.83 -1.98 3.23
N LEU A 15 48.17 -2.51 2.05
CA LEU A 15 47.26 -3.34 1.25
C LEU A 15 46.98 -4.70 1.90
N ALA A 16 47.96 -5.29 2.59
CA ALA A 16 47.77 -6.51 3.39
C ALA A 16 46.88 -6.24 4.61
N ALA A 17 47.14 -5.16 5.35
CA ALA A 17 46.32 -4.75 6.50
C ALA A 17 44.88 -4.37 6.09
N MET A 18 44.70 -3.73 4.94
CA MET A 18 43.36 -3.44 4.41
C MET A 18 42.63 -4.69 3.91
N ARG A 19 43.36 -5.68 3.37
CA ARG A 19 42.75 -6.97 3.02
C ARG A 19 42.30 -7.74 4.25
N GLU A 20 43.13 -7.84 5.29
CA GLU A 20 42.74 -8.47 6.56
C GLU A 20 41.61 -7.73 7.25
N SER A 21 41.64 -6.39 7.26
CA SER A 21 40.54 -5.61 7.83
C SER A 21 39.24 -5.79 7.03
N ASN A 22 39.29 -5.80 5.70
CA ASN A 22 38.09 -6.00 4.88
C ASN A 22 37.58 -7.44 4.96
N GLN A 23 38.46 -8.43 5.11
CA GLN A 23 38.07 -9.83 5.26
C GLN A 23 37.48 -10.10 6.66
N ALA A 24 37.98 -9.43 7.70
CA ALA A 24 37.38 -9.41 9.03
C ALA A 24 36.05 -8.64 9.06
N ILE A 25 35.91 -7.56 8.28
CA ILE A 25 34.64 -6.83 8.12
C ILE A 25 33.63 -7.69 7.36
N LEU A 26 34.04 -8.44 6.33
CA LEU A 26 33.15 -9.34 5.60
C LEU A 26 32.74 -10.56 6.43
N GLN A 27 33.64 -11.12 7.25
CA GLN A 27 33.29 -12.18 8.21
C GLN A 27 32.39 -11.66 9.34
N ASN A 28 32.65 -10.46 9.86
CA ASN A 28 31.77 -9.83 10.84
C ASN A 28 30.43 -9.41 10.22
N MET A 29 30.40 -9.02 8.94
CA MET A 29 29.15 -8.72 8.22
C MET A 29 28.39 -9.98 7.85
N GLU A 30 29.01 -11.12 7.53
CA GLU A 30 28.29 -12.39 7.33
C GLU A 30 27.75 -12.93 8.66
N GLU A 31 28.52 -12.86 9.75
CA GLU A 31 28.04 -13.19 11.10
C GLU A 31 26.94 -12.22 11.56
N ASP A 32 27.08 -10.92 11.33
CA ASP A 32 26.07 -9.91 11.70
C ASP A 32 24.86 -9.94 10.78
N PHE A 33 24.98 -10.29 9.49
CA PHE A 33 23.84 -10.41 8.59
C PHE A 33 23.07 -11.71 8.84
N VAL A 34 23.75 -12.82 9.18
CA VAL A 34 23.09 -14.02 9.71
C VAL A 34 22.45 -13.73 11.08
N ARG A 35 23.08 -12.92 11.95
CA ARG A 35 22.50 -12.51 13.25
C ARG A 35 21.38 -11.49 13.13
N LEU A 36 21.41 -10.55 12.18
CA LEU A 36 20.35 -9.57 11.93
C LEU A 36 19.16 -10.22 11.23
N THR A 37 19.40 -11.11 10.26
CA THR A 37 18.32 -11.88 9.65
C THR A 37 17.68 -12.86 10.64
N LEU A 38 18.45 -13.56 11.50
CA LEU A 38 17.88 -14.37 12.59
C LEU A 38 17.28 -13.55 13.73
N ALA A 39 17.79 -12.36 14.05
CA ALA A 39 17.24 -11.49 15.10
C ALA A 39 15.94 -10.81 14.66
N ASP A 40 15.84 -10.40 13.39
CA ASP A 40 14.64 -9.75 12.86
C ASP A 40 13.57 -10.76 12.41
N LEU A 41 13.94 -11.98 11.99
CA LEU A 41 12.99 -13.11 11.88
C LEU A 41 12.51 -13.60 13.26
N ARG A 42 13.19 -13.26 14.36
CA ARG A 42 12.71 -13.47 15.74
C ARG A 42 11.89 -12.30 16.28
N ALA A 43 12.06 -11.09 15.73
CA ALA A 43 11.25 -9.92 16.05
C ALA A 43 9.93 -9.87 15.27
N SER A 44 9.82 -10.60 14.16
CA SER A 44 8.56 -10.89 13.46
C SER A 44 7.86 -12.12 14.07
N SER A 45 7.14 -11.88 15.17
CA SER A 45 5.98 -12.67 15.65
C SER A 45 6.15 -14.18 15.89
N ILE A 46 7.27 -14.64 16.47
CA ILE A 46 7.29 -15.97 17.11
C ILE A 46 7.77 -15.82 18.54
N ILE A 47 6.83 -15.89 19.48
CA ILE A 47 7.10 -15.99 20.91
C ILE A 47 7.80 -17.35 21.14
N PRO A 48 9.01 -17.41 21.72
CA PRO A 48 9.67 -18.69 22.03
C PRO A 48 8.86 -19.47 23.06
N ALA A 49 8.68 -20.78 22.84
CA ALA A 49 7.81 -21.67 23.63
C ALA A 49 8.14 -21.71 25.14
N ASP A 50 9.37 -21.37 25.51
CA ASP A 50 9.86 -21.40 26.90
C ASP A 50 9.38 -20.20 27.73
N ALA A 51 8.80 -19.18 27.09
CA ALA A 51 8.27 -17.99 27.76
C ALA A 51 6.83 -18.15 28.28
N ILE A 52 6.19 -19.32 28.11
CA ILE A 52 4.77 -19.56 28.45
C ILE A 52 4.58 -20.14 29.87
N ILE A 53 5.65 -20.46 30.61
CA ILE A 53 5.51 -20.96 32.00
C ILE A 53 6.16 -19.96 32.97
N PRO A 54 5.40 -19.21 33.79
CA PRO A 54 5.99 -18.44 34.87
C PRO A 54 6.47 -19.41 35.95
N SER A 55 7.77 -19.40 36.25
CA SER A 55 8.27 -19.99 37.48
C SER A 55 7.63 -19.27 38.66
N ALA A 56 7.01 -20.03 39.56
CA ALA A 56 6.46 -19.52 40.80
C ALA A 56 7.57 -18.88 41.65
N THR A 57 7.59 -17.54 41.71
CA THR A 57 8.28 -16.78 42.76
C THR A 57 7.36 -15.66 43.22
N SER A 58 7.00 -15.76 44.49
CA SER A 58 6.01 -14.97 45.24
C SER A 58 6.21 -13.45 45.15
N GLY A 59 5.22 -12.75 44.62
CA GLY A 59 5.12 -11.29 44.70
C GLY A 59 3.78 -10.76 44.19
N ASP A 60 2.73 -10.88 45.00
CA ASP A 60 1.39 -10.26 44.83
C ASP A 60 0.82 -10.30 43.40
N ASP A 61 0.78 -11.51 42.84
CA ASP A 61 0.20 -11.82 41.54
C ASP A 61 -1.34 -11.86 41.69
N GLY A 62 -1.96 -10.69 41.79
CA GLY A 62 -3.41 -10.54 41.71
C GLY A 62 -3.95 -11.16 40.42
N ASN A 63 -4.44 -12.40 40.54
CA ASN A 63 -5.34 -13.10 39.62
C ASN A 63 -5.07 -12.97 38.11
N LEU A 64 -3.84 -13.26 37.66
CA LEU A 64 -3.48 -13.34 36.23
C LEU A 64 -3.54 -14.78 35.66
N LYS A 65 -4.25 -15.69 36.33
CA LYS A 65 -4.23 -17.12 36.00
C LYS A 65 -5.09 -17.57 34.80
N ASP A 66 -5.77 -16.65 34.11
CA ASP A 66 -6.55 -16.96 32.90
C ASP A 66 -6.40 -15.87 31.82
N SER A 67 -5.16 -15.47 31.47
CA SER A 67 -4.93 -14.39 30.49
C SER A 67 -5.02 -14.84 29.01
N HIS A 68 -5.78 -15.89 28.70
CA HIS A 68 -6.28 -16.08 27.34
C HIS A 68 -7.22 -14.91 27.04
N SER A 69 -6.64 -13.83 26.50
CA SER A 69 -7.42 -12.64 26.17
C SER A 69 -8.51 -13.05 25.17
N PRO A 70 -9.78 -12.70 25.41
CA PRO A 70 -10.86 -12.89 24.44
C PRO A 70 -10.53 -12.31 23.05
N LEU A 71 -9.56 -11.39 22.98
CA LEU A 71 -9.02 -10.87 21.73
C LEU A 71 -8.21 -11.90 20.94
N TYR A 72 -7.38 -12.71 21.59
CA TYR A 72 -6.54 -13.71 20.95
C TYR A 72 -7.37 -14.87 20.38
N GLU A 73 -8.38 -15.33 21.12
CA GLU A 73 -9.32 -16.33 20.60
C GLU A 73 -10.10 -15.81 19.39
N LYS A 74 -10.51 -14.53 19.42
CA LYS A 74 -11.14 -13.86 18.28
C LYS A 74 -10.18 -13.74 17.09
N PHE A 75 -8.92 -13.41 17.34
CA PHE A 75 -7.88 -13.33 16.31
C PHE A 75 -7.65 -14.69 15.65
N LEU A 76 -7.44 -15.75 16.44
CA LEU A 76 -7.25 -17.12 15.93
C LEU A 76 -8.46 -17.61 15.13
N LYS A 77 -9.67 -17.35 15.65
CA LYS A 77 -10.91 -17.69 14.94
C LYS A 77 -11.02 -16.93 13.61
N HIS A 78 -10.59 -15.67 13.57
CA HIS A 78 -10.60 -14.86 12.36
C HIS A 78 -9.56 -15.34 11.33
N THR A 79 -8.34 -15.65 11.75
CA THR A 79 -7.25 -16.05 10.85
C THR A 79 -7.35 -17.49 10.37
N SER A 80 -8.06 -18.36 11.11
CA SER A 80 -8.25 -19.78 10.77
C SER A 80 -9.54 -20.05 9.98
N ALA A 81 -10.32 -19.02 9.66
CA ALA A 81 -11.59 -19.17 8.96
C ALA A 81 -11.39 -19.54 7.48
N THR A 82 -12.24 -20.43 6.98
CA THR A 82 -12.30 -20.78 5.56
C THR A 82 -12.61 -19.52 4.75
N ARG A 83 -11.71 -19.11 3.86
CA ARG A 83 -11.95 -17.92 3.03
C ARG A 83 -12.86 -18.27 1.86
N VAL A 84 -14.05 -17.67 1.89
CA VAL A 84 -14.94 -17.59 0.74
C VAL A 84 -14.37 -16.52 -0.20
N ASP A 85 -14.54 -16.70 -1.51
CA ASP A 85 -14.29 -15.64 -2.48
C ASP A 85 -15.07 -14.37 -2.05
N THR A 86 -14.32 -13.39 -1.56
CA THR A 86 -14.88 -12.17 -0.95
C THR A 86 -15.59 -11.33 -2.02
N ASN A 87 -15.11 -11.37 -3.26
CA ASN A 87 -15.74 -10.63 -4.35
C ASN A 87 -17.13 -11.19 -4.65
N THR A 88 -17.25 -12.51 -4.85
CA THR A 88 -18.54 -13.16 -5.07
C THR A 88 -19.49 -12.96 -3.89
N TYR A 89 -19.00 -13.16 -2.67
CA TYR A 89 -19.81 -12.95 -1.46
C TYR A 89 -20.33 -11.52 -1.35
N MET A 90 -19.46 -10.52 -1.48
CA MET A 90 -19.87 -9.12 -1.37
C MET A 90 -20.78 -8.68 -2.51
N THR A 91 -20.59 -9.21 -3.72
CA THR A 91 -21.51 -8.96 -4.84
C THR A 91 -22.93 -9.40 -4.48
N GLU A 92 -23.09 -10.61 -3.94
CA GLU A 92 -24.41 -11.13 -3.53
C GLU A 92 -25.00 -10.35 -2.36
N VAL A 93 -24.19 -9.98 -1.36
CA VAL A 93 -24.64 -9.15 -0.23
C VAL A 93 -25.14 -7.78 -0.71
N ILE A 94 -24.41 -7.13 -1.63
CA ILE A 94 -24.80 -5.82 -2.18
C ILE A 94 -26.06 -5.96 -3.05
N ARG A 95 -26.16 -7.00 -3.89
CA ARG A 95 -27.38 -7.26 -4.68
C ARG A 95 -28.61 -7.48 -3.79
N ALA A 96 -28.46 -8.22 -2.70
CA ALA A 96 -29.54 -8.44 -1.75
C ALA A 96 -29.94 -7.15 -0.99
N ALA A 97 -28.99 -6.27 -0.71
CA ALA A 97 -29.23 -4.98 -0.07
C ALA A 97 -29.89 -3.95 -0.99
N HIS A 98 -29.72 -4.07 -2.31
CA HIS A 98 -30.28 -3.16 -3.32
C HIS A 98 -31.13 -3.90 -4.37
N PRO A 99 -32.31 -4.45 -3.99
CA PRO A 99 -33.18 -5.16 -4.93
C PRO A 99 -33.61 -4.26 -6.08
N GLY A 100 -33.49 -4.75 -7.32
CA GLY A 100 -33.89 -4.01 -8.53
C GLY A 100 -32.86 -3.01 -9.04
N SER A 101 -31.71 -2.87 -8.37
CA SER A 101 -30.57 -2.11 -8.90
C SER A 101 -29.56 -3.04 -9.58
N ALA A 102 -28.87 -2.53 -10.59
CA ALA A 102 -27.68 -3.14 -11.16
C ALA A 102 -26.49 -2.96 -10.20
N VAL A 103 -25.65 -4.00 -10.12
CA VAL A 103 -24.42 -4.00 -9.31
C VAL A 103 -23.27 -4.44 -10.21
N VAL A 104 -22.30 -3.55 -10.42
CA VAL A 104 -21.12 -3.80 -11.25
C VAL A 104 -19.87 -3.71 -10.39
N ALA A 105 -19.03 -4.74 -10.41
CA ALA A 105 -17.79 -4.81 -9.66
C ALA A 105 -16.58 -4.62 -10.58
N THR A 106 -15.62 -3.77 -10.18
CA THR A 106 -14.38 -3.54 -10.92
C THR A 106 -13.17 -3.63 -10.00
N ARG A 107 -12.06 -4.11 -10.55
CA ARG A 107 -10.73 -4.21 -9.89
C ARG A 107 -9.64 -3.50 -10.69
N ASP A 108 -9.98 -2.93 -11.84
CA ASP A 108 -9.01 -2.32 -12.74
C ASP A 108 -8.52 -0.98 -12.15
N PHE A 109 -7.20 -0.83 -12.06
CA PHE A 109 -6.56 0.39 -11.59
C PHE A 109 -6.91 1.62 -12.45
N ASN A 110 -7.18 1.41 -13.74
CA ASN A 110 -7.57 2.48 -14.67
C ASN A 110 -9.03 2.91 -14.47
N LEU A 111 -9.85 2.13 -13.77
CA LEU A 111 -11.26 2.47 -13.48
C LEU A 111 -11.42 3.18 -12.14
N ASN A 112 -10.49 4.09 -11.85
CA ASN A 112 -10.51 4.90 -10.64
C ASN A 112 -11.34 6.18 -10.81
N VAL A 113 -12.58 6.14 -10.33
CA VAL A 113 -13.52 7.28 -10.44
C VAL A 113 -13.08 8.53 -9.66
N PHE A 114 -12.16 8.40 -8.70
CA PHE A 114 -11.60 9.55 -7.97
C PHE A 114 -10.81 10.49 -8.90
N ASN A 115 -10.30 9.98 -10.02
CA ASN A 115 -9.55 10.76 -10.98
C ASN A 115 -10.44 11.36 -12.10
N LEU A 116 -11.73 11.03 -12.14
CA LEU A 116 -12.63 11.46 -13.21
C LEU A 116 -13.01 12.94 -13.08
N PRO A 117 -12.74 13.80 -14.08
CA PRO A 117 -13.15 15.19 -14.05
C PRO A 117 -14.67 15.34 -13.96
N GLY A 118 -15.11 16.30 -13.14
CA GLY A 118 -16.53 16.59 -12.94
C GLY A 118 -17.27 15.58 -12.06
N ALA A 119 -16.62 14.49 -11.62
CA ALA A 119 -17.16 13.60 -10.61
C ALA A 119 -17.14 14.29 -9.24
N ARG A 120 -18.26 14.22 -8.51
CA ARG A 120 -18.36 14.70 -7.13
C ARG A 120 -18.58 13.52 -6.21
N ILE A 121 -17.57 13.21 -5.42
CA ILE A 121 -17.60 12.08 -4.50
C ILE A 121 -17.89 12.59 -3.10
N ARG A 122 -18.94 12.07 -2.48
CA ARG A 122 -19.32 12.38 -1.09
C ARG A 122 -19.33 11.11 -0.28
N GLN A 123 -18.56 11.10 0.79
CA GLN A 123 -18.60 10.02 1.77
C GLN A 123 -19.98 9.98 2.43
N LEU A 124 -20.52 8.77 2.60
CA LEU A 124 -21.67 8.55 3.46
C LEU A 124 -21.21 8.55 4.93
N PRO A 125 -22.13 8.59 5.92
CA PRO A 125 -21.79 8.82 7.33
C PRO A 125 -20.64 7.95 7.84
N LYS A 126 -19.83 8.50 8.76
CA LYS A 126 -18.56 7.92 9.26
C LYS A 126 -18.68 6.48 9.79
N THR A 127 -19.86 6.06 10.20
CA THR A 127 -20.15 4.68 10.64
C THR A 127 -19.92 3.63 9.54
N GLU A 128 -19.93 4.04 8.27
CA GLU A 128 -19.77 3.17 7.10
C GLU A 128 -18.38 3.24 6.45
N MET A 129 -17.41 3.92 7.09
CA MET A 129 -16.06 4.14 6.56
C MET A 129 -14.99 3.67 7.54
N ASP A 130 -14.21 2.69 7.12
CA ASP A 130 -12.99 2.22 7.75
C ASP A 130 -11.79 2.59 6.88
N SER A 131 -10.87 3.37 7.44
CA SER A 131 -9.71 3.90 6.72
C SER A 131 -8.48 3.93 7.59
N HIS A 132 -7.35 3.53 7.03
CA HIS A 132 -6.05 3.60 7.68
C HIS A 132 -5.21 4.74 7.11
N LEU A 133 -4.55 5.49 7.98
CA LEU A 133 -3.62 6.52 7.56
C LEU A 133 -2.24 5.91 7.30
N TYR A 134 -1.58 6.36 6.24
CA TYR A 134 -0.20 6.01 5.94
C TYR A 134 0.58 7.26 5.56
N PHE A 135 1.90 7.22 5.77
CA PHE A 135 2.78 8.31 5.39
C PHE A 135 3.18 8.16 3.93
N LEU A 136 2.95 9.22 3.14
CA LEU A 136 3.44 9.38 1.78
C LEU A 136 4.77 10.10 1.83
N GLU A 137 5.83 9.41 1.42
CA GLU A 137 7.13 10.03 1.31
C GLU A 137 7.14 11.11 0.21
N PRO A 138 7.92 12.19 0.40
CA PRO A 138 8.03 13.24 -0.59
C PRO A 138 8.69 12.74 -1.88
N ALA A 139 8.07 13.01 -3.03
CA ALA A 139 8.61 12.63 -4.35
C ALA A 139 9.98 13.28 -4.65
N LYS A 140 10.27 14.45 -4.05
CA LYS A 140 11.54 15.18 -4.21
C LYS A 140 12.24 15.34 -2.86
N ARG A 141 13.54 15.05 -2.83
CA ARG A 141 14.38 15.32 -1.64
C ARG A 141 14.26 16.80 -1.24
N GLY A 142 14.03 17.05 0.05
CA GLY A 142 13.88 18.42 0.59
C GLY A 142 12.45 18.97 0.56
N SER A 143 11.47 18.21 0.05
CA SER A 143 10.05 18.51 0.24
C SER A 143 9.46 17.76 1.43
N SER A 144 8.32 18.22 1.96
CA SER A 144 7.62 17.54 3.05
C SER A 144 6.77 16.39 2.52
N GLY A 145 6.78 15.26 3.23
CA GLY A 145 5.82 14.19 2.98
C GLY A 145 4.39 14.57 3.37
N GLY A 146 3.46 13.66 3.11
CA GLY A 146 2.03 13.84 3.39
C GLY A 146 1.43 12.65 4.14
N LEU A 147 0.18 12.79 4.58
CA LEU A 147 -0.62 11.66 5.04
C LEU A 147 -1.58 11.27 3.92
N GLY A 148 -1.51 10.00 3.51
CA GLY A 148 -2.51 9.34 2.69
C GLY A 148 -3.50 8.58 3.56
N ALA A 149 -4.68 8.31 3.02
CA ALA A 149 -5.67 7.43 3.64
C ALA A 149 -5.96 6.27 2.69
N SER A 150 -5.82 5.04 3.18
CA SER A 150 -6.25 3.82 2.50
C SER A 150 -7.61 3.42 3.04
N ILE A 151 -8.61 3.32 2.18
CA ILE A 151 -9.96 2.91 2.56
C ILE A 151 -10.01 1.38 2.54
N THR A 152 -10.22 0.77 3.72
CA THR A 152 -10.39 -0.67 3.85
C THR A 152 -11.83 -1.07 3.53
N PHE A 153 -12.78 -0.29 4.04
CA PHE A 153 -14.19 -0.42 3.72
C PHE A 153 -14.78 0.98 3.65
N GLY A 154 -15.57 1.27 2.62
CA GLY A 154 -16.19 2.58 2.50
C GLY A 154 -17.41 2.55 1.63
N CYS A 155 -18.35 3.43 1.95
CA CYS A 155 -19.50 3.72 1.12
C CYS A 155 -19.53 5.21 0.78
N CYS A 156 -19.72 5.53 -0.49
CA CYS A 156 -19.77 6.91 -0.98
C CYS A 156 -20.76 7.06 -2.12
N SER A 157 -21.32 8.26 -2.26
CA SER A 157 -22.09 8.62 -3.44
C SER A 157 -21.18 9.30 -4.45
N VAL A 158 -21.28 8.87 -5.70
CA VAL A 158 -20.59 9.48 -6.84
C VAL A 158 -21.64 10.19 -7.69
N GLU A 159 -21.47 11.49 -7.91
CA GLU A 159 -22.30 12.25 -8.84
C GLU A 159 -21.49 12.60 -10.08
N TRP A 160 -21.96 12.15 -11.24
CA TRP A 160 -21.30 12.39 -12.53
C TRP A 160 -22.35 12.46 -13.65
N ALA A 161 -22.19 13.40 -14.59
CA ALA A 161 -23.13 13.64 -15.69
C ALA A 161 -24.61 13.77 -15.25
N SER A 162 -24.87 14.43 -14.11
CA SER A 162 -26.20 14.57 -13.49
C SER A 162 -26.85 13.27 -13.00
N LYS A 163 -26.12 12.15 -13.02
CA LYS A 163 -26.52 10.87 -12.42
C LYS A 163 -25.83 10.68 -11.07
N LYS A 164 -26.45 9.94 -10.16
CA LYS A 164 -25.93 9.67 -8.83
C LYS A 164 -25.82 8.16 -8.62
N PHE A 165 -24.60 7.70 -8.39
CA PHE A 165 -24.24 6.31 -8.17
C PHE A 165 -23.89 6.09 -6.70
N LEU A 166 -24.11 4.88 -6.22
CA LEU A 166 -23.57 4.44 -4.94
C LEU A 166 -22.33 3.60 -5.22
N MET A 167 -21.23 3.90 -4.54
CA MET A 167 -19.96 3.19 -4.68
C MET A 167 -19.52 2.62 -3.34
N TYR A 168 -19.28 1.31 -3.32
CA TYR A 168 -18.60 0.62 -2.23
C TYR A 168 -17.14 0.38 -2.59
N ILE A 169 -16.26 0.59 -1.62
CA ILE A 169 -14.83 0.33 -1.70
C ILE A 169 -14.54 -0.74 -0.67
N ILE A 170 -13.99 -1.88 -1.11
CA ILE A 170 -13.68 -3.00 -0.21
C ILE A 170 -12.28 -3.48 -0.51
N GLN A 171 -11.42 -3.42 0.50
CA GLN A 171 -10.07 -3.95 0.47
C GLN A 171 -10.03 -5.27 1.22
N PHE A 172 -9.51 -6.31 0.56
CA PHE A 172 -9.38 -7.64 1.15
C PHE A 172 -8.13 -8.36 0.64
N MET A 173 -7.69 -9.37 1.40
CA MET A 173 -6.51 -10.16 1.07
C MET A 173 -6.92 -11.41 0.28
N GLU A 174 -6.83 -11.33 -1.05
CA GLU A 174 -7.02 -12.47 -1.96
C GLU A 174 -5.69 -13.16 -2.29
N SER A 175 -4.63 -12.37 -2.41
CA SER A 175 -3.25 -12.82 -2.58
C SER A 175 -2.48 -12.66 -1.26
N PRO A 176 -1.50 -13.53 -0.97
CA PRO A 176 -0.68 -13.40 0.25
C PRO A 176 0.22 -12.15 0.25
N TYR A 177 0.43 -11.49 -0.89
CA TYR A 177 1.43 -10.42 -1.02
C TYR A 177 0.84 -9.01 -1.02
N PHE A 178 -0.35 -8.82 -1.61
CA PHE A 178 -0.92 -7.49 -1.78
C PHE A 178 -2.42 -7.49 -1.50
N PRO A 179 -2.93 -6.50 -0.76
CA PRO A 179 -4.36 -6.30 -0.61
C PRO A 179 -4.96 -5.97 -1.98
N THR A 180 -6.12 -6.56 -2.25
CA THR A 180 -6.92 -6.26 -3.43
C THR A 180 -8.01 -5.27 -3.04
N THR A 181 -8.06 -4.14 -3.75
CA THR A 181 -9.13 -3.16 -3.60
C THR A 181 -10.14 -3.38 -4.73
N GLN A 182 -11.39 -3.62 -4.37
CA GLN A 182 -12.50 -3.81 -5.30
C GLN A 182 -13.48 -2.65 -5.14
N PHE A 183 -13.94 -2.12 -6.27
CA PHE A 183 -15.00 -1.11 -6.34
C PHE A 183 -16.30 -1.77 -6.78
N PHE A 184 -17.40 -1.46 -6.11
CA PHE A 184 -18.74 -1.88 -6.52
C PHE A 184 -19.59 -0.65 -6.77
N TYR A 185 -20.21 -0.59 -7.92
CA TYR A 185 -21.09 0.50 -8.33
C TYR A 185 -22.51 -0.01 -8.37
N VAL A 186 -23.43 0.76 -7.78
CA VAL A 186 -24.85 0.44 -7.69
C VAL A 186 -25.68 1.58 -8.28
N HIS A 187 -26.59 1.24 -9.17
CA HIS A 187 -27.49 2.15 -9.85
C HIS A 187 -28.68 1.38 -10.43
N GLU A 188 -29.82 2.04 -10.64
CA GLU A 188 -31.02 1.42 -11.24
C GLU A 188 -30.78 0.98 -12.70
N ASP A 189 -29.93 1.71 -13.41
CA ASP A 189 -29.56 1.46 -14.81
C ASP A 189 -28.08 1.05 -14.91
N GLU A 190 -27.83 -0.19 -15.36
CA GLU A 190 -26.49 -0.72 -15.58
C GLU A 190 -25.75 0.04 -16.70
N LEU A 191 -26.47 0.50 -17.72
CA LEU A 191 -25.88 1.23 -18.84
C LEU A 191 -25.24 2.53 -18.36
N ALA A 192 -25.91 3.24 -17.43
CA ALA A 192 -25.36 4.44 -16.80
C ALA A 192 -24.04 4.17 -16.05
N ILE A 193 -23.92 3.02 -15.39
CA ILE A 193 -22.66 2.62 -14.73
C ILE A 193 -21.58 2.40 -15.78
N ASN A 194 -21.92 1.66 -16.85
CA ASN A 194 -20.98 1.34 -17.92
C ASN A 194 -20.51 2.61 -18.65
N GLU A 195 -21.40 3.57 -18.93
CA GLU A 195 -21.05 4.88 -19.49
C GLU A 195 -20.05 5.63 -18.62
N MET A 196 -20.27 5.66 -17.31
CA MET A 196 -19.35 6.28 -16.37
C MET A 196 -17.99 5.56 -16.38
N LEU A 197 -17.97 4.23 -16.28
CA LEU A 197 -16.73 3.44 -16.27
C LEU A 197 -15.93 3.59 -17.57
N VAL A 198 -16.61 3.65 -18.73
CA VAL A 198 -15.95 3.94 -20.01
C VAL A 198 -15.36 5.34 -20.01
N ALA A 199 -16.07 6.35 -19.49
CA ALA A 199 -15.51 7.70 -19.36
C ALA A 199 -14.28 7.74 -18.44
N VAL A 200 -14.29 6.99 -17.34
CA VAL A 200 -13.13 6.85 -16.45
C VAL A 200 -11.95 6.20 -17.18
N GLY A 201 -12.18 5.09 -17.89
CA GLY A 201 -11.12 4.39 -18.62
C GLY A 201 -10.53 5.23 -19.76
N ASN A 202 -11.37 5.94 -20.51
CA ASN A 202 -10.92 6.87 -21.55
C ASN A 202 -10.06 7.98 -20.93
N PHE A 203 -10.55 8.61 -19.85
CA PHE A 203 -9.78 9.66 -19.19
C PHE A 203 -8.44 9.15 -18.64
N ALA A 204 -8.40 7.95 -18.05
CA ALA A 204 -7.17 7.38 -17.51
C ALA A 204 -6.12 7.02 -18.59
N THR A 205 -6.52 6.89 -19.86
CA THR A 205 -5.64 6.54 -20.98
C THR A 205 -5.25 7.73 -21.85
N GLU A 206 -5.97 8.85 -21.73
CA GLU A 206 -5.62 10.12 -22.39
C GLU A 206 -4.43 10.80 -21.70
N LEU A 207 -3.59 11.46 -22.51
CA LEU A 207 -2.42 12.19 -22.02
C LEU A 207 -2.78 13.67 -21.77
N HIS A 208 -2.90 14.06 -20.51
CA HIS A 208 -3.42 15.38 -20.10
C HIS A 208 -2.33 16.44 -19.97
N GLU A 209 -1.58 16.70 -21.04
CA GLU A 209 -0.40 17.58 -20.97
C GLU A 209 0.64 17.06 -19.96
N GLU A 210 0.94 15.77 -20.02
CA GLU A 210 1.83 15.10 -19.08
C GLU A 210 2.93 14.35 -19.83
N ILE A 211 4.03 14.03 -19.15
CA ILE A 211 5.08 13.19 -19.70
C ILE A 211 5.11 11.86 -18.93
N PRO A 212 5.01 10.70 -19.60
CA PRO A 212 5.16 9.42 -18.94
C PRO A 212 6.62 9.20 -18.53
N VAL A 213 6.86 9.04 -17.24
CA VAL A 213 8.15 8.78 -16.61
C VAL A 213 8.11 7.38 -15.99
N TYR A 214 9.15 6.59 -16.23
CA TYR A 214 9.26 5.28 -15.58
C TYR A 214 9.96 5.43 -14.22
N ALA A 215 9.22 5.22 -13.13
CA ALA A 215 9.70 5.35 -11.76
C ALA A 215 9.14 4.22 -10.88
N HIS A 216 9.90 3.79 -9.87
CA HIS A 216 9.47 2.77 -8.88
C HIS A 216 8.97 1.42 -9.45
N GLY A 217 9.21 1.13 -10.73
CA GLY A 217 8.78 -0.11 -11.38
C GLY A 217 7.47 0.00 -12.16
N TRP A 218 6.92 1.20 -12.33
CA TRP A 218 5.73 1.46 -13.16
C TRP A 218 5.86 2.79 -13.94
N TRP A 219 4.94 3.01 -14.88
CA TRP A 219 4.83 4.29 -15.58
C TRP A 219 3.98 5.26 -14.76
N GLU A 220 4.51 6.45 -14.51
CA GLU A 220 3.82 7.56 -13.85
C GLU A 220 3.70 8.73 -14.84
N HIS A 221 2.61 9.47 -14.82
CA HIS A 221 2.47 10.67 -15.63
C HIS A 221 2.88 11.90 -14.82
N ASP A 222 3.83 12.69 -15.34
CA ASP A 222 4.36 13.89 -14.68
C ASP A 222 3.99 15.15 -15.47
N HIS A 223 2.94 15.84 -15.01
CA HIS A 223 2.53 17.15 -15.53
C HIS A 223 3.53 18.26 -15.21
N GLN A 224 4.22 18.20 -14.07
CA GLN A 224 5.20 19.22 -13.70
C GLN A 224 6.41 19.19 -14.63
N LEU A 225 6.86 17.99 -14.99
CA LEU A 225 7.90 17.82 -15.99
C LEU A 225 7.47 18.37 -17.35
N TRP A 226 6.22 18.14 -17.75
CA TRP A 226 5.68 18.73 -18.98
C TRP A 226 5.76 20.26 -18.95
N LEU A 227 5.31 20.90 -17.86
CA LEU A 227 5.39 22.35 -17.67
C LEU A 227 6.84 22.88 -17.70
N ASP A 228 7.78 22.15 -17.11
CA ASP A 228 9.20 22.54 -17.07
C ASP A 228 9.83 22.46 -18.46
N VAL A 229 9.48 21.42 -19.25
CA VAL A 229 9.90 21.29 -20.65
C VAL A 229 9.31 22.41 -21.52
N GLN A 230 8.04 22.79 -21.32
CA GLN A 230 7.43 23.89 -22.08
C GLN A 230 8.14 25.24 -21.85
N LYS A 231 8.78 25.43 -20.68
CA LYS A 231 9.52 26.66 -20.33
C LYS A 231 10.98 26.65 -20.76
N ALA A 232 11.52 25.50 -21.15
CA ALA A 232 12.92 25.38 -21.51
C ALA A 232 13.21 26.13 -22.82
N ASN A 233 14.15 27.07 -22.78
CA ASN A 233 14.67 27.75 -23.96
C ASN A 233 16.10 27.27 -24.25
N TRP A 234 16.44 27.12 -25.52
CA TRP A 234 17.74 26.69 -26.03
C TRP A 234 18.63 27.85 -26.50
N ASP A 235 18.22 29.10 -26.27
CA ASP A 235 18.96 30.30 -26.66
C ASP A 235 20.20 30.61 -25.79
N ASP A 236 20.66 29.66 -24.96
CA ASP A 236 21.88 29.74 -24.13
C ASP A 236 22.90 28.65 -24.52
#